data_AF-A0A7C5MAH3-F1
#
_entry.id   AF-A0A7C5MAH3-F1
#
_cell.length_a   1.000
_cell.length_b   1.000
_cell.length_c   1.000
_cell.angle_alpha   90.00
_cell.angle_beta   90.00
_cell.angle_gamma   90.00
#
_symmetry.space_group_name_H-M   'P 1'
#
loop_
_entity.id
_entity.type
_entity.pdbx_description
1 polymer ?
#
loop_
_entity_poly.entity_id
_entity_poly.type
_entity_poly.pdbx_seq_one_letter_code
_entity_poly.pdbx_strand_id
1 'polypeptide(L)' 'MAAPRIRIRLKAYDHKILDQSVAEIMASVRKTDARVVGPIPLPTKISSY' A
#
# COMPACT_ATOMS: atom_id res chain seq x y z
N MET A 1 -26.74 -0.98 0.43
CA MET A 1 -25.74 -2.03 0.13
C MET A 1 -24.39 -1.56 0.64
N ALA A 2 -23.76 -2.27 1.58
CA ALA A 2 -22.48 -1.85 2.13
C ALA A 2 -21.38 -2.02 1.06
N ALA A 3 -20.67 -0.95 0.73
CA ALA A 3 -19.53 -1.02 -0.18
C ALA A 3 -18.40 -1.83 0.51
N PRO A 4 -17.88 -2.90 -0.13
CA PRO A 4 -16.77 -3.66 0.44
C PRO A 4 -15.53 -2.77 0.54
N ARG A 5 -14.95 -2.66 1.74
CA ARG A 5 -13.74 -1.87 2.02
C ARG A 5 -12.56 -2.80 2.21
N ILE A 6 -11.62 -2.79 1.28
CA ILE A 6 -10.37 -3.56 1.36
C ILE A 6 -9.29 -2.67 1.98
N ARG A 7 -8.56 -3.19 2.98
CA ARG A 7 -7.41 -2.52 3.61
C ARG A 7 -6.16 -3.36 3.41
N ILE A 8 -5.16 -2.80 2.73
CA ILE A 8 -3.90 -3.48 2.42
C ILE A 8 -2.80 -2.87 3.30
N ARG A 9 -2.04 -3.70 4.03
CA ARG A 9 -0.83 -3.30 4.76
C ARG A 9 0.36 -4.03 4.17
N LEU A 10 1.29 -3.28 3.60
CA LEU A 10 2.52 -3.81 3.05
C LEU A 10 3.64 -3.69 4.08
N LYS A 11 4.50 -4.69 4.15
CA LYS A 11 5.70 -4.72 5.00
C LYS A 11 6.83 -5.30 4.18
N ALA A 12 7.98 -4.62 4.18
CA ALA A 12 9.20 -5.12 3.58
C ALA A 12 10.39 -4.65 4.42
N TYR A 13 11.52 -5.33 4.27
CA TYR A 13 12.79 -4.92 4.87
C TYR A 13 13.43 -3.76 4.10
N ASP A 14 13.33 -3.78 2.77
CA ASP A 14 13.79 -2.70 1.89
C ASP A 14 12.59 -1.86 1.43
N HIS A 15 12.67 -0.55 1.63
CA HIS A 15 11.68 0.42 1.20
C HIS A 15 11.61 0.52 -0.34
N LYS A 16 12.71 0.30 -1.07
CA LYS A 16 12.71 0.42 -2.53
C LYS A 16 11.76 -0.59 -3.19
N ILE A 17 11.81 -1.83 -2.72
CA ILE A 17 10.94 -2.92 -3.21
C ILE A 17 9.49 -2.66 -2.77
N LEU A 18 9.30 -2.13 -1.55
CA LEU A 18 8.00 -1.76 -1.04
C LEU A 18 7.34 -0.71 -1.94
N ASP A 19 8.06 0.35 -2.28
CA ASP A 19 7.56 1.46 -3.10
C ASP A 19 7.24 1.00 -4.52
N GLN A 20 8.08 0.13 -5.11
CA GLN A 20 7.78 -0.48 -6.41
C GLN A 20 6.48 -1.28 -6.36
N SER A 21 6.32 -2.14 -5.34
CA SER A 21 5.11 -2.96 -5.17
C SER A 21 3.86 -2.09 -4.96
N VAL A 22 3.98 -1.00 -4.18
CA VAL A 22 2.91 -0.01 -3.99
C VAL A 22 2.52 0.62 -5.33
N ALA A 23 3.50 1.00 -6.17
CA ALA A 23 3.25 1.62 -7.46
C ALA A 23 2.52 0.67 -8.43
N GLU A 24 2.92 -0.61 -8.48
CA GLU A 24 2.26 -1.62 -9.30
C GLU A 24 0.80 -1.89 -8.87
N ILE A 25 0.55 -1.96 -7.56
CA ILE A 25 -0.80 -2.09 -7.00
C ILE A 25 -1.62 -0.85 -7.36
N MET A 26 -1.07 0.34 -7.17
CA MET A 26 -1.75 1.60 -7.49
C MET A 26 -2.12 1.68 -8.98
N ALA A 27 -1.24 1.26 -9.88
CA ALA A 27 -1.53 1.21 -11.31
C ALA A 27 -2.66 0.23 -11.64
N SER A 28 -2.67 -0.93 -10.98
CA SER A 28 -3.70 -1.96 -11.19
C SER A 28 -5.06 -1.51 -10.69
N VAL A 29 -5.11 -0.92 -9.49
CA VAL A 29 -6.36 -0.44 -8.88
C VAL A 29 -6.94 0.75 -9.63
N ARG A 30 -6.09 1.64 -10.18
CA ARG A 30 -6.51 2.72 -11.08
C ARG A 30 -7.18 2.19 -12.35
N LYS A 31 -6.71 1.06 -12.90
CA LYS A 31 -7.35 0.42 -14.08
C LYS A 31 -8.73 -0.16 -13.76
N THR A 32 -8.99 -0.52 -12.50
CA THR A 32 -10.28 -1.10 -12.07
C THR A 32 -11.31 -0.04 -11.66
N ASP A 33 -10.97 1.24 -11.79
CA ASP A 33 -11.82 2.39 -11.42
C ASP A 33 -12.27 2.39 -9.94
N ALA A 34 -11.46 1.76 -9.08
CA ALA A 34 -11.73 1.66 -7.66
C ALA A 34 -11.26 2.92 -6.91
N ARG A 35 -12.04 3.35 -5.91
CA ARG A 35 -11.69 4.49 -5.07
C ARG A 35 -10.54 4.13 -4.14
N VAL A 36 -9.39 4.77 -4.34
CA VAL A 36 -8.19 4.57 -3.53
C VAL A 36 -7.98 5.75 -2.58
N VAL A 37 -7.69 5.43 -1.32
CA VAL A 37 -7.04 6.36 -0.40
C VAL A 37 -5.55 6.11 -0.53
N GLY A 38 -4.78 7.16 -0.82
CA GLY A 38 -3.36 7.09 -1.22
C GLY A 38 -2.46 6.29 -0.26
N PRO A 39 -1.21 6.03 -0.65
CA PRO A 39 -0.28 5.32 0.22
C PRO A 39 -0.07 6.13 1.49
N ILE A 40 -0.48 5.59 2.63
CA ILE A 40 -0.28 6.22 3.94
C ILE A 40 1.05 5.68 4.47
N PRO A 41 2.14 6.46 4.43
CA PRO A 41 3.41 6.03 4.99
C PRO A 41 3.23 5.86 6.50
N LEU A 42 3.61 4.70 6.99
CA LEU A 42 3.66 4.42 8.43
C LEU A 42 5.09 4.65 8.91
N PRO A 43 5.27 5.07 10.18
CA PRO A 43 6.61 5.21 10.74
C PRO A 43 7.35 3.88 10.66
N THR A 44 8.56 3.92 10.12
CA THR A 44 9.45 2.75 10.03
C THR A 44 9.81 2.30 11.43
N LYS A 45 9.45 1.07 11.78
CA LYS A 45 9.86 0.46 13.05
C LYS A 45 11.30 0.01 12.91
N ILE A 46 12.23 0.84 13.38
CA ILE A 46 13.64 0.46 13.50
C ILE A 46 13.75 -0.40 14.77
N SER A 47 14.04 -1.69 14.61
CA SER A 47 14.38 -2.55 15.75
C SER A 47 15.84 -2.30 16.11
N SER A 48 16.11 -1.31 16.96
CA SER A 48 17.42 -1.15 17.59
C SER A 48 17.47 -2.07 18.81
N TYR A 49 18.46 -2.96 18.87
CA TYR A 49 18.83 -3.69 20.09
C TYR A 49 19.81 -2.84 20.91
#